data_AF-A0A968YUC4-F1
#
_entry.id   AF-A0A968YUC4-F1
#
_cell.length_a   1.000
_cell.length_b   1.000
_cell.length_c   1.000
_cell.angle_alpha   90.00
_cell.angle_beta   90.00
_cell.angle_gamma   90.00
#
_symmetry.space_group_name_H-M   'P 1'
#
loop_
_entity.id
_entity.type
_entity.pdbx_description
1 polymer ?
#
loop_
_entity_poly.entity_id
_entity_poly.type
_entity_poly.pdbx_seq_one_letter_code
_entity_poly.pdbx_strand_id
1 'polypeptide(L)' 'MSYPQLSTTERFALYQYRTIDKLTMEEIATQMKRSKSTISRELRRN' A
#
# COMPACT_ATOMS: atom_id res chain seq x y z
N MET A 1 13.50 -14.57 4.82
CA MET A 1 12.10 -14.12 5.00
C MET A 1 11.56 -13.64 3.65
N SER A 2 10.61 -14.36 3.07
CA SER A 2 9.91 -13.91 1.86
C SER A 2 8.72 -13.05 2.29
N TYR A 3 8.76 -11.75 2.02
CA TYR A 3 7.62 -10.88 2.28
C TYR A 3 6.71 -10.90 1.05
N PRO A 4 5.39 -11.13 1.21
CA PRO A 4 4.48 -11.09 0.08
C PRO A 4 4.51 -9.69 -0.53
N GLN A 5 4.99 -9.61 -1.76
CA GLN A 5 4.97 -8.37 -2.52
C GLN A 5 3.53 -8.04 -2.89
N LEU A 6 3.24 -6.75 -3.02
CA LEU A 6 1.96 -6.32 -3.57
C LEU A 6 1.90 -6.70 -5.04
N SER A 7 0.76 -7.24 -5.46
CA SER A 7 0.51 -7.46 -6.88
C SER A 7 0.49 -6.12 -7.62
N THR A 8 0.55 -6.16 -8.95
CA THR A 8 0.42 -4.94 -9.76
C THR A 8 -0.90 -4.20 -9.52
N THR A 9 -2.00 -4.93 -9.32
CA THR A 9 -3.31 -4.32 -9.01
C THR A 9 -3.33 -3.67 -7.63
N GLU A 10 -2.74 -4.32 -6.62
CA GLU A 10 -2.63 -3.76 -5.28
C GLU A 10 -1.74 -2.51 -5.27
N ARG A 11 -0.64 -2.51 -6.02
CA ARG A 11 0.22 -1.33 -6.17
C ARG A 11 -0.52 -0.17 -6.79
N PHE A 12 -1.28 -0.42 -7.85
CA PHE A 12 -2.12 0.60 -8.48
C PHE A 12 -3.13 1.20 -7.48
N ALA A 13 -3.84 0.33 -6.74
CA ALA A 13 -4.78 0.77 -5.71
C ALA A 13 -4.10 1.58 -4.59
N LEU A 14 -2.92 1.14 -4.13
CA LEU A 14 -2.12 1.87 -3.15
C LEU A 14 -1.80 3.29 -3.63
N TYR A 15 -1.32 3.44 -4.86
CA TYR A 15 -0.99 4.76 -5.39
C TYR A 15 -2.24 5.61 -5.55
N GLN A 16 -3.34 5.06 -6.07
CA GLN A 16 -4.63 5.74 -6.16
C GLN A 16 -5.08 6.27 -4.79
N TYR A 17 -5.08 5.42 -3.75
CA TYR A 17 -5.48 5.80 -2.41
C TYR A 17 -4.58 6.88 -1.80
N ARG A 18 -3.28 6.84 -2.11
CA ARG A 18 -2.30 7.78 -1.58
C ARG A 18 -2.32 9.13 -2.28
N THR A 19 -2.45 9.14 -3.61
CA THR A 19 -2.28 10.35 -4.42
C THR A 19 -3.59 11.05 -4.70
N ILE A 20 -4.65 10.30 -4.98
CA ILE A 20 -5.96 10.85 -5.36
C ILE A 20 -6.82 11.00 -4.11
N ASP A 21 -7.06 9.90 -3.40
CA ASP A 21 -7.97 9.89 -2.25
C ASP A 21 -7.31 10.47 -0.98
N LYS A 22 -5.99 10.67 -1.02
CA LYS A 22 -5.15 11.23 0.06
C LYS A 22 -5.36 10.55 1.41
N LEU A 23 -5.64 9.25 1.39
CA LEU A 23 -5.83 8.45 2.60
C LEU A 23 -4.54 8.37 3.42
N THR A 24 -4.72 8.26 4.74
CA THR A 24 -3.63 7.97 5.66
C THR A 24 -3.14 6.54 5.47
N MET A 25 -1.90 6.26 5.89
CA MET A 25 -1.35 4.90 5.78
C MET A 25 -2.16 3.85 6.54
N GLU A 26 -2.84 4.26 7.61
CA GLU A 26 -3.67 3.39 8.45
C GLU A 26 -4.98 3.02 7.77
N GLU A 27 -5.62 3.98 7.12
CA GLU A 27 -6.80 3.76 6.28
C GLU A 27 -6.46 2.86 5.09
N ILE A 28 -5.34 3.12 4.42
CA ILE A 28 -4.87 2.29 3.29
C ILE A 28 -4.58 0.85 3.75
N ALA A 29 -3.89 0.69 4.87
CA ALA A 29 -3.61 -0.63 5.45
C ALA A 29 -4.89 -1.40 5.76
N THR A 30 -5.90 -0.72 6.31
CA THR A 30 -7.21 -1.28 6.62
C THR A 30 -7.97 -1.67 5.34
N GLN A 31 -8.04 -0.76 4.37
CA GLN A 31 -8.74 -0.96 3.10
C GLN A 31 -8.14 -2.11 2.29
N MET A 32 -6.83 -2.19 2.22
CA MET A 32 -6.11 -3.23 1.48
C MET A 32 -5.96 -4.54 2.25
N LYS A 33 -6.32 -4.57 3.55
CA LYS A 33 -6.04 -5.70 4.47
C LYS A 33 -4.55 -6.08 4.47
N ARG A 34 -3.68 -5.07 4.43
CA ARG A 34 -2.21 -5.23 4.39
C ARG A 34 -1.57 -4.55 5.59
N SER A 35 -0.40 -5.03 6.00
CA SER A 35 0.33 -4.41 7.11
C SER A 35 0.83 -3.01 6.73
N LYS A 36 0.85 -2.08 7.69
CA LYS A 36 1.46 -0.75 7.50
C LYS A 36 2.91 -0.84 6.99
N SER A 37 3.64 -1.87 7.41
CA SER A 37 5.02 -2.13 6.97
C SER A 37 5.12 -2.49 5.49
N THR A 38 4.16 -3.25 4.96
CA THR A 38 4.06 -3.59 3.54
C THR A 38 3.79 -2.34 2.71
N ILE A 39 2.81 -1.53 3.14
CA ILE A 39 2.45 -0.28 2.48
C ILE A 39 3.63 0.70 2.48
N SER A 40 4.26 0.90 3.65
CA SER A 40 5.42 1.78 3.80
C SER A 40 6.59 1.37 2.91
N ARG A 41 6.86 0.07 2.82
CA ARG A 41 7.95 -0.44 1.98
C ARG A 41 7.67 -0.20 0.50
N GLU A 42 6.44 -0.40 0.06
CA GLU A 42 6.08 -0.17 -1.34
C GLU A 42 6.18 1.32 -1.70
N LEU A 43 5.65 2.20 -0.85
CA LEU A 43 5.74 3.65 -1.02
C LEU A 43 7.17 4.22 -0.93
N ARG A 44 8.15 3.44 -0.47
CA ARG A 44 9.57 3.81 -0.46
C ARG A 44 10.35 3.23 -1.63
N ARG A 45 9.80 2.21 -2.31
CA ARG A 45 10.45 1.52 -3.42
C ARG A 45 10.30 2.27 -4.74
N ASN A 46 9.22 3.04 -4.88
CA ASN A 46 9.04 4.10 -5.87
C ASN A 46 9.05 5.45 -5.17
#